data_AF-A0A4Q7PPL6-F1
#
_entry.id   AF-A0A4Q7PPL6-F1
#
_cell.length_a   1.000
_cell.length_b   1.000
_cell.length_c   1.000
_cell.angle_alpha   90.00
_cell.angle_beta   90.00
_cell.angle_gamma   90.00
#
_symmetry.space_group_name_H-M   'P 1'
#
loop_
_entity.id
_entity.type
_entity.pdbx_description
1 polymer ?
#
loop_
_entity_poly.entity_id
_entity_poly.type
_entity_poly.pdbx_seq_one_letter_code
_entity_poly.pdbx_strand_id
1 'polypeptide(L)'
;MEEAKLKEETAEMMEGQADHEEEELAPERIMSKKYPLSGMDAVFAVIFFAAAWLYWDLILFHRLIPESAATEGPAGLFWFSLFYTGAVLGYLAMKKKKPAAESWFWLAVLIAQSLSLVIFGDHILMGALQVLAIHGVGIYWTVSASGRLLENRTSHWVLFDVLNAGFIIPWGNFLRLPAVWCAGVKAGAGRIRGKKEFPLKKAAAVCGGILAALACLCVVIPLLSKADSSFKTVISGMSGWLTNGWSHFWSTVFSGTALMQLVLALFTGMFLYGLVYGCVSGRRAENMTQKSLTEIRDQFRFAPAISVILVLAVLTAVYIVFLLLQAGYMFGAFFGNLPEGFSYAEYARTGFFELCQTVLVNGAVLLAINLAAKKGVCEGKAFQAAAALVCAATLLLIVMAASKMGLYITVYGLTVKRVLVSVFLLWLAIVFISALLLCFRRIPLVRIAAFSGAVLFTLLCILPVEKGIQEYNSAGNVFFPVQPCLFKECVI
;
A
#
# COMPACT_ATOMS: atom_id res chain seq x y z
N MET A 1 15.83 -70.08 31.04
CA MET A 1 16.73 -69.54 30.00
C MET A 1 15.92 -68.80 28.93
N GLU A 2 14.82 -69.39 28.47
CA GLU A 2 13.88 -68.78 27.52
C GLU A 2 13.14 -67.54 28.08
N GLU A 3 12.70 -67.56 29.34
CA GLU A 3 12.09 -66.39 30.02
C GLU A 3 13.02 -65.19 30.19
N ALA A 4 14.33 -65.43 30.35
CA ALA A 4 15.30 -64.35 30.48
C ALA A 4 15.53 -63.65 29.14
N LYS A 5 15.57 -64.43 28.06
CA LYS A 5 15.73 -63.94 26.69
C LYS A 5 14.52 -63.13 26.22
N LEU A 6 13.31 -63.57 26.60
CA LEU A 6 12.08 -62.86 26.25
C LEU A 6 11.97 -61.49 26.95
N LYS A 7 12.47 -61.39 28.19
CA LYS A 7 12.52 -60.12 28.94
C LYS A 7 13.56 -59.14 28.39
N GLU A 8 14.66 -59.65 27.86
CA GLU A 8 15.70 -58.84 27.22
C GLU A 8 15.20 -58.27 25.88
N GLU A 9 14.54 -59.09 25.04
CA GLU A 9 13.93 -58.61 23.79
C GLU A 9 12.76 -57.63 24.02
N THR A 10 11.95 -57.81 25.07
CA THR A 10 10.89 -56.83 25.39
C THR A 10 11.44 -55.52 25.97
N ALA A 11 12.57 -55.57 26.68
CA ALA A 11 13.24 -54.36 27.15
C ALA A 11 13.84 -53.57 25.98
N GLU A 12 14.52 -54.24 25.03
CA GLU A 12 15.08 -53.59 23.84
C GLU A 12 13.98 -53.01 22.93
N MET A 13 12.83 -53.67 22.77
CA MET A 13 11.71 -53.09 22.00
C MET A 13 11.08 -51.87 22.67
N MET A 14 10.97 -51.85 24.00
CA MET A 14 10.43 -50.69 24.72
C MET A 14 11.41 -49.51 24.72
N GLU A 15 12.72 -49.77 24.78
CA GLU A 15 13.75 -48.73 24.67
C GLU A 15 13.79 -48.14 23.24
N GLY A 16 13.69 -48.98 22.21
CA GLY A 16 13.61 -48.53 20.82
C GLY A 16 12.32 -47.77 20.47
N GLN A 17 11.18 -48.08 21.10
CA GLN A 17 9.95 -47.29 20.95
C GLN A 17 9.98 -45.98 21.72
N ALA A 18 10.60 -45.95 22.91
CA ALA A 18 10.77 -44.73 23.69
C ALA A 18 11.69 -43.73 22.98
N ASP A 19 12.77 -44.20 22.35
CA ASP A 19 13.67 -43.36 21.55
C ASP A 19 12.97 -42.80 20.30
N HIS A 20 12.13 -43.60 19.63
CA HIS A 20 11.36 -43.16 18.47
C HIS A 20 10.25 -42.17 18.83
N GLU A 21 9.57 -42.35 19.97
CA GLU A 21 8.59 -41.39 20.48
C GLU A 21 9.25 -40.11 21.01
N GLU A 22 10.43 -40.16 21.64
CA GLU A 22 11.18 -38.94 22.01
C GLU A 22 11.70 -38.17 20.79
N GLU A 23 12.06 -38.84 19.69
CA GLU A 23 12.49 -38.18 18.45
C GLU A 23 11.30 -37.55 17.68
N GLU A 24 10.09 -38.12 17.77
CA GLU A 24 8.87 -37.58 17.15
C GLU A 24 8.16 -36.52 18.01
N LEU A 25 8.29 -36.57 19.35
CA LEU A 25 7.74 -35.58 20.29
C LEU A 25 8.73 -34.48 20.69
N ALA A 26 10.00 -34.56 20.28
CA ALA A 26 10.94 -33.47 20.44
C ALA A 26 10.37 -32.25 19.67
N PRO A 27 9.97 -31.16 20.36
CA PRO A 27 9.47 -29.99 19.67
C PRO A 27 10.57 -29.56 18.73
N GLU A 28 10.30 -29.68 17.43
CA GLU A 28 11.19 -29.35 16.33
C GLU A 28 11.95 -28.11 16.77
N ARG A 29 13.18 -28.31 17.28
CA ARG A 29 13.98 -27.22 17.78
C ARG A 29 14.28 -26.51 16.49
N ILE A 30 13.49 -25.48 16.21
CA ILE A 30 13.81 -24.42 15.28
C ILE A 30 15.10 -23.89 15.86
N MET A 31 16.20 -24.56 15.48
CA MET A 31 17.57 -24.19 15.69
C MET A 31 17.56 -22.77 15.24
N SER A 32 17.49 -21.85 16.21
CA SER A 32 17.34 -20.44 15.93
C SER A 32 18.60 -20.15 15.15
N LYS A 33 18.49 -20.11 13.82
CA LYS A 33 19.64 -19.90 12.95
C LYS A 33 20.19 -18.59 13.47
N LYS A 34 21.31 -18.65 14.23
CA LYS A 34 21.90 -17.48 14.86
C LYS A 34 22.42 -16.71 13.67
N TYR A 35 21.59 -15.85 13.08
CA TYR A 35 21.98 -14.96 12.01
C TYR A 35 23.12 -14.13 12.60
N PRO A 36 24.38 -14.35 12.20
CA PRO A 36 25.47 -13.62 12.79
C PRO A 36 25.30 -12.18 12.37
N LEU A 37 25.12 -11.29 13.34
CA LEU A 37 25.01 -9.87 13.07
C LEU A 37 26.33 -9.40 12.47
N SER A 38 26.30 -8.98 11.20
CA SER A 38 27.49 -8.46 10.53
C SER A 38 27.72 -7.00 10.93
N GLY A 39 28.97 -6.54 10.94
CA GLY A 39 29.28 -5.11 11.12
C GLY A 39 28.60 -4.22 10.06
N MET A 40 28.27 -4.78 8.89
CA MET A 40 27.49 -4.08 7.87
C MET A 40 26.01 -3.90 8.25
N ASP A 41 25.44 -4.85 9.00
CA ASP A 41 24.05 -4.73 9.48
C ASP A 41 23.92 -3.56 10.46
N ALA A 42 25.00 -3.22 11.18
CA ALA A 42 25.07 -2.05 12.06
C ALA A 42 25.10 -0.73 11.28
N VAL A 43 25.81 -0.68 10.15
CA VAL A 43 25.80 0.50 9.27
C VAL A 43 24.38 0.76 8.76
N PHE A 44 23.68 -0.26 8.29
CA PHE A 44 22.29 -0.11 7.85
C PHE A 44 21.34 0.23 9.00
N ALA A 45 21.55 -0.29 10.21
CA ALA A 45 20.77 0.10 11.38
C ALA A 45 20.89 1.61 11.67
N VAL A 46 22.08 2.20 11.50
CA VAL A 46 22.28 3.65 11.60
C VAL A 46 21.58 4.39 10.45
N ILE A 47 21.66 3.90 9.21
CA ILE A 47 20.99 4.49 8.05
C ILE A 47 19.46 4.52 8.24
N PHE A 48 18.87 3.42 8.71
CA PHE A 48 17.42 3.36 8.94
C PHE A 48 16.96 4.18 10.15
N PHE A 49 17.82 4.35 11.16
CA PHE A 49 17.56 5.31 12.24
C PHE A 49 17.62 6.76 11.75
N ALA A 50 18.60 7.09 10.89
CA ALA A 50 18.63 8.40 10.23
C ALA A 50 17.39 8.61 9.35
N ALA A 51 16.94 7.59 8.62
CA ALA A 51 15.67 7.64 7.86
C ALA A 51 14.48 7.98 8.77
N ALA A 52 14.41 7.32 9.93
CA ALA A 52 13.36 7.52 10.91
C ALA A 52 13.39 8.91 11.57
N TRP A 53 14.59 9.43 11.84
CA TRP A 53 14.77 10.80 12.30
C TRP A 53 14.24 11.79 11.26
N LEU A 54 14.70 11.64 10.00
CA LEU A 54 14.26 12.46 8.87
C LEU A 54 12.74 12.38 8.68
N TYR A 55 12.15 11.20 8.83
CA TYR A 55 10.71 11.01 8.73
C TYR A 55 9.93 11.93 9.68
N TRP A 56 10.29 11.97 10.97
CA TRP A 56 9.59 12.81 11.94
C TRP A 56 9.95 14.28 11.83
N ASP A 57 11.19 14.59 11.44
CA ASP A 57 11.61 15.95 11.11
C ASP A 57 10.72 16.54 10.00
N LEU A 58 10.32 15.72 9.03
CA LEU A 58 9.53 16.12 7.87
C LEU A 58 8.01 16.03 8.08
N ILE A 59 7.52 15.25 9.05
CA ILE A 59 6.08 14.92 9.17
C ILE A 59 5.45 15.41 10.49
N LEU A 60 6.18 15.43 11.62
CA LEU A 60 5.60 15.81 12.91
C LEU A 60 5.46 17.34 13.07
N PHE A 61 6.46 18.10 12.63
CA PHE A 61 6.53 19.52 12.94
C PHE A 61 5.58 20.39 12.12
N HIS A 62 5.14 19.92 10.95
CA HIS A 62 4.21 20.67 10.10
C HIS A 62 2.77 20.73 10.65
N ARG A 63 2.35 19.80 11.54
CA ARG A 63 0.93 19.69 11.96
C ARG A 63 0.64 19.94 13.44
N LEU A 64 1.62 19.78 14.33
CA LEU A 64 1.39 19.87 15.79
C LEU A 64 1.86 21.18 16.42
N ILE A 65 2.75 21.94 15.78
CA ILE A 65 3.28 23.22 16.29
C ILE A 65 3.14 24.29 15.20
N PRO A 66 2.05 25.10 15.23
CA PRO A 66 1.74 26.07 14.17
C PRO A 66 2.77 27.21 13.99
N GLU A 67 3.68 27.43 14.94
CA GLU A 67 4.63 28.55 14.92
C GLU A 67 6.00 28.25 14.30
N SER A 68 6.34 26.99 13.96
CA SER A 68 7.63 26.72 13.32
C SER A 68 7.53 26.94 11.80
N ALA A 69 7.98 28.12 11.38
CA ALA A 69 8.15 28.54 9.99
C ALA A 69 9.25 27.74 9.25
N ALA A 70 9.02 26.44 9.02
CA ALA A 70 9.75 25.66 8.02
C ALA A 70 8.77 25.34 6.88
N THR A 71 8.89 26.12 5.81
CA THR A 71 8.14 26.07 4.54
C THR A 71 8.48 24.84 3.71
N GLU A 72 8.40 23.65 4.28
CA GLU A 72 8.67 22.39 3.59
C GLU A 72 7.43 21.52 3.76
N GLY A 73 6.42 21.75 2.92
CA GLY A 73 5.14 21.04 2.98
C GLY A 73 5.27 19.54 2.60
N PRO A 74 4.31 18.97 1.85
CA PRO A 74 4.32 17.54 1.49
C PRO A 74 5.51 17.08 0.61
N ALA A 75 6.42 17.98 0.24
CA ALA A 75 7.67 17.71 -0.46
C ALA A 75 8.68 16.84 0.34
N GLY A 76 8.67 16.91 1.66
CA GLY A 76 9.55 16.08 2.50
C GLY A 76 9.31 14.57 2.31
N LEU A 77 8.07 14.17 2.02
CA LEU A 77 7.70 12.76 1.83
C LEU A 77 8.32 12.16 0.56
N PHE A 78 8.56 12.97 -0.48
CA PHE A 78 9.28 12.55 -1.68
C PHE A 78 10.74 12.22 -1.39
N TRP A 79 11.45 13.14 -0.72
CA TRP A 79 12.85 12.95 -0.36
C TRP A 79 13.03 11.77 0.58
N PHE A 80 12.14 11.62 1.57
CA PHE A 80 12.10 10.45 2.42
C PHE A 80 11.90 9.16 1.60
N SER A 81 10.95 9.14 0.67
CA SER A 81 10.67 7.96 -0.17
C SER A 81 11.88 7.59 -1.04
N LEU A 82 12.59 8.57 -1.60
CA LEU A 82 13.81 8.35 -2.37
C LEU A 82 14.95 7.80 -1.51
N PHE A 83 15.16 8.39 -0.32
CA PHE A 83 16.17 7.94 0.63
C PHE A 83 15.88 6.52 1.14
N TYR A 84 14.63 6.26 1.53
CA TYR A 84 14.19 4.96 2.03
C TYR A 84 14.34 3.87 0.97
N THR A 85 13.86 4.11 -0.25
CA THR A 85 13.96 3.14 -1.34
C THR A 85 15.42 2.88 -1.72
N GLY A 86 16.26 3.91 -1.76
CA GLY A 86 17.71 3.79 -1.94
C GLY A 86 18.38 2.95 -0.84
N ALA A 87 18.01 3.17 0.43
CA ALA A 87 18.54 2.39 1.56
C ALA A 87 18.14 0.91 1.50
N VAL A 88 16.90 0.61 1.12
CA VAL A 88 16.41 -0.77 0.95
C VAL A 88 17.11 -1.47 -0.22
N LEU A 89 17.22 -0.82 -1.38
CA LEU A 89 17.93 -1.37 -2.54
C LEU A 89 19.41 -1.57 -2.25
N GLY A 90 20.04 -0.62 -1.53
CA GLY A 90 21.39 -0.76 -1.02
C GLY A 90 21.54 -1.99 -0.13
N TYR A 91 20.62 -2.22 0.81
CA TYR A 91 20.68 -3.38 1.69
C TYR A 91 20.50 -4.71 0.95
N LEU A 92 19.62 -4.75 -0.05
CA LEU A 92 19.43 -5.90 -0.94
C LEU A 92 20.70 -6.20 -1.75
N ALA A 93 21.29 -5.18 -2.37
CA ALA A 93 22.52 -5.30 -3.14
C ALA A 93 23.68 -5.83 -2.28
N MET A 94 23.79 -5.34 -1.04
CA MET A 94 24.79 -5.78 -0.07
C MET A 94 24.64 -7.25 0.31
N LYS A 95 23.40 -7.74 0.43
CA LYS A 95 23.09 -9.15 0.65
C LYS A 95 23.04 -9.97 -0.65
N LYS A 96 23.49 -9.39 -1.78
CA LYS A 96 23.52 -9.99 -3.12
C LYS A 96 22.16 -10.53 -3.60
N LYS A 97 21.07 -9.90 -3.14
CA LYS A 97 19.71 -10.22 -3.57
C LYS A 97 19.26 -9.26 -4.66
N LYS A 98 18.68 -9.80 -5.74
CA LYS A 98 18.09 -9.01 -6.81
C LYS A 98 16.62 -8.70 -6.46
N PRO A 99 16.15 -7.46 -6.66
CA PRO A 99 14.75 -7.12 -6.44
C PRO A 99 13.85 -7.86 -7.43
N ALA A 100 12.66 -8.27 -6.98
CA ALA A 100 11.69 -8.92 -7.84
C ALA A 100 11.24 -7.97 -8.98
N ALA A 101 10.95 -8.51 -10.18
CA ALA A 101 10.56 -7.70 -11.34
C ALA A 101 9.30 -6.84 -11.07
N GLU A 102 8.33 -7.39 -10.34
CA GLU A 102 7.09 -6.72 -9.95
C GLU A 102 7.32 -5.55 -8.99
N SER A 103 8.42 -5.56 -8.22
CA SER A 103 8.74 -4.48 -7.29
C SER A 103 9.06 -3.16 -7.99
N TRP A 104 9.49 -3.20 -9.25
CA TRP A 104 9.74 -1.99 -10.05
C TRP A 104 8.46 -1.24 -10.39
N PHE A 105 7.35 -1.95 -10.61
CA PHE A 105 6.04 -1.34 -10.80
C PHE A 105 5.61 -0.58 -9.53
N TRP A 106 5.69 -1.23 -8.37
CA TRP A 106 5.31 -0.60 -7.09
C TRP A 106 6.27 0.53 -6.69
N LEU A 107 7.56 0.44 -7.06
CA LEU A 107 8.52 1.53 -6.90
C LEU A 107 8.13 2.73 -7.75
N ALA A 108 7.78 2.51 -9.02
CA ALA A 108 7.33 3.58 -9.91
C ALA A 108 6.07 4.27 -9.37
N VAL A 109 5.10 3.50 -8.86
CA VAL A 109 3.90 4.02 -8.19
C VAL A 109 4.28 4.89 -6.98
N LEU A 110 5.14 4.39 -6.09
CA LEU A 110 5.59 5.11 -4.89
C LEU A 110 6.28 6.44 -5.23
N ILE A 111 7.23 6.41 -6.17
CA ILE A 111 8.00 7.59 -6.58
C ILE A 111 7.10 8.58 -7.32
N ALA A 112 6.20 8.12 -8.20
CA ALA A 112 5.34 9.02 -8.95
C ALA A 112 4.29 9.70 -8.05
N GLN A 113 3.72 8.99 -7.07
CA GLN A 113 2.80 9.56 -6.09
C GLN A 113 3.49 10.55 -5.14
N SER A 114 4.70 10.24 -4.70
CA SER A 114 5.43 11.14 -3.81
C SER A 114 5.99 12.35 -4.56
N LEU A 115 6.43 12.21 -5.81
CA LEU A 115 6.85 13.31 -6.67
C LEU A 115 5.70 14.28 -6.95
N SER A 116 4.48 13.77 -7.11
CA SER A 116 3.32 14.61 -7.38
C SER A 116 3.01 15.57 -6.23
N LEU A 117 3.39 15.24 -4.98
CA LEU A 117 3.31 16.15 -3.84
C LEU A 117 4.30 17.32 -3.93
N VAL A 118 5.42 17.16 -4.62
CA VAL A 118 6.40 18.25 -4.84
C VAL A 118 5.90 19.17 -5.96
N ILE A 119 5.36 18.59 -7.03
CA ILE A 119 4.94 19.34 -8.23
C ILE A 119 3.60 20.05 -8.03
N PHE A 120 2.65 19.40 -7.38
CA PHE A 120 1.26 19.87 -7.20
C PHE A 120 0.92 20.17 -5.74
N GLY A 121 1.93 20.30 -4.87
CA GLY A 121 1.80 20.34 -3.40
C GLY A 121 0.90 21.43 -2.82
N ASP A 122 0.67 22.52 -3.54
CA ASP A 122 -0.24 23.61 -3.12
C ASP A 122 -1.72 23.21 -3.20
N HIS A 123 -2.02 22.15 -3.96
CA HIS A 123 -3.35 21.69 -4.32
C HIS A 123 -3.58 20.27 -3.79
N ILE A 124 -3.70 20.18 -2.46
CA ILE A 124 -3.86 18.92 -1.73
C ILE A 124 -5.26 18.34 -1.97
N LEU A 125 -5.48 17.80 -3.18
CA LEU A 125 -6.74 17.22 -3.61
C LEU A 125 -7.13 15.99 -2.77
N MET A 126 -6.13 15.24 -2.27
CA MET A 126 -6.29 13.96 -1.55
C MET A 126 -5.37 13.81 -0.33
N GLY A 127 -4.97 14.89 0.33
CA GLY A 127 -3.84 14.93 1.28
C GLY A 127 -3.67 13.73 2.21
N ALA A 128 -4.66 13.45 3.04
CA ALA A 128 -4.56 12.31 3.96
C ALA A 128 -4.54 10.95 3.23
N LEU A 129 -5.34 10.80 2.18
CA LEU A 129 -5.48 9.55 1.43
C LEU A 129 -4.21 9.25 0.62
N GLN A 130 -3.62 10.25 -0.04
CA GLN A 130 -2.36 10.11 -0.78
C GLN A 130 -1.19 9.80 0.16
N VAL A 131 -1.12 10.46 1.32
CA VAL A 131 -0.12 10.13 2.34
C VAL A 131 -0.29 8.68 2.81
N LEU A 132 -1.51 8.25 3.15
CA LEU A 132 -1.75 6.85 3.55
C LEU A 132 -1.40 5.85 2.44
N ALA A 133 -1.70 6.18 1.18
CA ALA A 133 -1.36 5.36 0.03
C ALA A 133 0.17 5.22 -0.13
N ILE A 134 0.94 6.31 -0.01
CA ILE A 134 2.41 6.29 -0.06
C ILE A 134 2.98 5.38 1.02
N HIS A 135 2.45 5.42 2.25
CA HIS A 135 2.88 4.53 3.33
C HIS A 135 2.54 3.06 3.05
N GLY A 136 1.30 2.80 2.64
CA GLY A 136 0.85 1.45 2.32
C GLY A 136 1.64 0.82 1.17
N VAL A 137 1.84 1.58 0.08
CA VAL A 137 2.66 1.16 -1.06
C VAL A 137 4.12 1.02 -0.67
N GLY A 138 4.67 1.90 0.17
CA GLY A 138 6.05 1.79 0.66
C GLY A 138 6.30 0.50 1.44
N ILE A 139 5.39 0.17 2.37
CA ILE A 139 5.43 -1.10 3.13
C ILE A 139 5.31 -2.28 2.17
N TYR A 140 4.32 -2.28 1.28
CA TYR A 140 4.09 -3.37 0.32
C TYR A 140 5.28 -3.56 -0.64
N TRP A 141 5.85 -2.46 -1.12
CA TRP A 141 7.02 -2.44 -1.99
C TRP A 141 8.23 -3.09 -1.32
N THR A 142 8.47 -2.88 -0.02
CA THR A 142 9.63 -3.51 0.64
C THR A 142 9.56 -5.03 0.67
N VAL A 143 8.38 -5.59 0.91
CA VAL A 143 8.16 -7.04 0.88
C VAL A 143 8.27 -7.56 -0.55
N SER A 144 7.67 -6.85 -1.51
CA SER A 144 7.78 -7.15 -2.94
C SER A 144 9.24 -7.15 -3.42
N ALA A 145 10.01 -6.12 -3.08
CA ALA A 145 11.43 -5.97 -3.44
C ALA A 145 12.30 -7.10 -2.86
N SER A 146 11.98 -7.57 -1.65
CA SER A 146 12.69 -8.70 -1.05
C SER A 146 12.32 -10.08 -1.62
N GLY A 147 11.29 -10.14 -2.49
CA GLY A 147 10.78 -11.37 -3.07
C GLY A 147 10.08 -12.28 -2.05
N ARG A 148 9.43 -11.70 -1.02
CA ARG A 148 8.81 -12.43 0.09
C ARG A 148 7.29 -12.34 0.11
N LEU A 149 6.67 -11.98 -1.01
CA LEU A 149 5.22 -12.11 -1.18
C LEU A 149 4.83 -13.58 -1.06
N LEU A 150 3.66 -13.87 -0.48
CA LEU A 150 3.21 -15.24 -0.18
C LEU A 150 3.21 -16.17 -1.41
N GLU A 151 2.90 -15.65 -2.60
CA GLU A 151 2.95 -16.40 -3.88
C GLU A 151 4.07 -15.89 -4.81
N ASN A 152 5.10 -15.24 -4.26
CA ASN A 152 6.18 -14.54 -4.98
C ASN A 152 5.70 -13.44 -5.96
N ARG A 153 4.39 -13.16 -5.96
CA ARG A 153 3.68 -12.28 -6.87
C ARG A 153 2.47 -11.68 -6.16
N THR A 154 1.98 -10.52 -6.61
CA THR A 154 0.71 -9.99 -6.10
C THR A 154 -0.41 -10.97 -6.42
N SER A 155 -1.01 -11.55 -5.37
CA SER A 155 -1.99 -12.63 -5.44
C SER A 155 -3.25 -12.32 -4.63
N HIS A 156 -4.16 -13.28 -4.54
CA HIS A 156 -5.37 -13.18 -3.73
C HIS A 156 -5.09 -12.99 -2.22
N TRP A 157 -3.85 -13.25 -1.78
CA TRP A 157 -3.39 -13.03 -0.41
C TRP A 157 -2.84 -11.62 -0.16
N VAL A 158 -3.02 -10.67 -1.07
CA VAL A 158 -2.47 -9.31 -0.97
C VAL A 158 -2.78 -8.63 0.38
N LEU A 159 -3.98 -8.84 0.94
CA LEU A 159 -4.35 -8.28 2.24
C LEU A 159 -3.48 -8.87 3.36
N PHE A 160 -3.23 -10.19 3.33
CA PHE A 160 -2.37 -10.85 4.28
C PHE A 160 -0.90 -10.48 4.08
N ASP A 161 -0.44 -10.27 2.83
CA ASP A 161 0.89 -9.73 2.56
C ASP A 161 1.05 -8.34 3.20
N VAL A 162 0.06 -7.45 3.06
CA VAL A 162 0.07 -6.12 3.67
C VAL A 162 0.02 -6.20 5.20
N LEU A 163 -0.79 -7.08 5.78
CA LEU A 163 -0.83 -7.28 7.24
C LEU A 163 0.48 -7.91 7.77
N ASN A 164 1.07 -8.84 7.03
CA ASN A 164 2.36 -9.44 7.36
C ASN A 164 3.45 -8.36 7.41
N ALA A 165 3.50 -7.55 6.34
CA ALA A 165 4.42 -6.46 6.16
C ALA A 165 4.20 -5.36 7.20
N GLY A 166 2.94 -5.06 7.51
CA GLY A 166 2.54 -3.96 8.37
C GLY A 166 2.64 -4.27 9.86
N PHE A 167 2.56 -5.54 10.28
CA PHE A 167 2.52 -5.91 11.69
C PHE A 167 3.49 -7.03 12.06
N ILE A 168 3.41 -8.19 11.40
CA ILE A 168 4.11 -9.40 11.88
C ILE A 168 5.63 -9.30 11.71
N ILE A 169 6.10 -8.91 10.52
CA ILE A 169 7.53 -8.82 10.20
C ILE A 169 8.22 -7.72 11.04
N PRO A 170 7.75 -6.45 11.01
CA PRO A 170 8.37 -5.38 11.78
C PRO A 170 8.34 -5.61 13.30
N TRP A 171 7.22 -6.02 13.90
CA TRP A 171 7.12 -6.21 15.36
C TRP A 171 7.90 -7.45 15.78
N GLY A 172 7.90 -8.48 14.93
CA GLY A 172 8.75 -9.66 15.11
C GLY A 172 10.24 -9.34 15.10
N ASN A 173 10.67 -8.22 14.50
CA ASN A 173 12.08 -7.85 14.42
C ASN A 173 12.38 -6.48 15.08
N PHE A 174 11.45 -5.99 15.90
CA PHE A 174 11.48 -4.62 16.45
C PHE A 174 12.75 -4.31 17.25
N LEU A 175 13.14 -5.22 18.15
CA LEU A 175 14.33 -5.07 19.00
C LEU A 175 15.65 -5.39 18.29
N ARG A 176 15.65 -5.60 16.97
CA ARG A 176 16.88 -5.91 16.23
C ARG A 176 17.78 -4.69 16.07
N LEU A 177 17.20 -3.51 15.84
CA LEU A 177 17.97 -2.27 15.72
C LEU A 177 18.85 -2.02 16.96
N PRO A 178 18.32 -2.01 18.20
CA PRO A 178 19.17 -1.85 19.39
C PRO A 178 20.11 -3.05 19.61
N ALA A 179 19.69 -4.29 19.31
CA ALA A 179 20.55 -5.45 19.43
C ALA A 179 21.79 -5.38 18.52
N VAL A 180 21.62 -4.85 17.30
CA VAL A 180 22.71 -4.66 16.33
C VAL A 180 23.66 -3.56 16.77
N TRP A 181 23.14 -2.46 17.32
CA TRP A 181 23.99 -1.42 17.90
C TRP A 181 24.80 -1.95 19.08
N CYS A 182 24.18 -2.67 20.02
CA CYS A 182 24.88 -3.30 21.14
C CYS A 182 25.98 -4.27 20.68
N ALA A 183 25.70 -5.08 19.65
CA ALA A 183 26.68 -5.99 19.05
C ALA A 183 27.81 -5.22 18.34
N GLY A 184 27.48 -4.15 17.63
CA GLY A 184 28.42 -3.27 16.94
C GLY A 184 29.36 -2.54 17.90
N VAL A 185 28.85 -2.04 19.03
CA VAL A 185 29.66 -1.40 20.09
C VAL A 185 30.61 -2.41 20.72
N LYS A 186 30.15 -3.63 21.04
CA LYS A 186 31.00 -4.71 21.59
C LYS A 186 32.08 -5.14 20.59
N ALA A 187 31.74 -5.26 19.31
CA ALA A 187 32.70 -5.59 18.26
C ALA A 187 33.68 -4.45 17.97
N GLY A 188 33.23 -3.19 18.06
CA GLY A 188 34.05 -1.99 17.91
C GLY A 188 35.06 -1.84 19.05
N ALA A 189 34.63 -2.06 20.30
CA ALA A 189 35.50 -2.08 21.48
C ALA A 189 36.62 -3.14 21.37
N GLY A 190 36.36 -4.28 20.73
CA GLY A 190 37.38 -5.30 20.44
C GLY A 190 38.29 -4.98 19.26
N ARG A 191 37.93 -4.05 18.37
CA ARG A 191 38.62 -3.77 17.09
C ARG A 191 39.56 -2.56 17.14
N ILE A 192 39.51 -1.76 18.20
CA ILE A 192 40.45 -0.64 18.45
C ILE A 192 41.91 -1.14 18.59
N ARG A 193 42.12 -2.45 18.76
CA ARG A 193 43.45 -3.08 18.88
C ARG A 193 44.09 -3.57 17.56
N GLY A 194 43.41 -3.44 16.42
CA GLY A 194 43.92 -3.89 15.12
C GLY A 194 43.85 -2.80 14.06
N LYS A 195 45.00 -2.17 13.74
CA LYS A 195 45.14 -1.28 12.59
C LYS A 195 44.79 -2.05 11.31
N LYS A 196 43.61 -1.78 10.74
CA LYS A 196 43.36 -2.07 9.33
C LYS A 196 43.76 -0.83 8.55
N GLU A 197 44.74 -0.98 7.67
CA GLU A 197 45.06 0.03 6.67
C GLU A 197 43.82 0.26 5.79
N PHE A 198 43.27 1.47 5.83
CA PHE A 198 42.26 1.88 4.88
C PHE A 198 42.93 1.99 3.50
N PRO A 199 42.35 1.41 2.42
CA PRO A 199 42.91 1.53 1.08
C PRO A 199 42.73 2.97 0.57
N LEU A 200 43.69 3.84 0.93
CA LEU A 200 43.69 5.28 0.66
C LEU A 200 43.45 5.60 -0.82
N LYS A 201 43.94 4.74 -1.72
CA LYS A 201 43.75 4.86 -3.18
C LYS A 201 42.29 4.69 -3.63
N LYS A 202 41.53 3.78 -2.99
CA LYS A 202 40.09 3.60 -3.29
C LYS A 202 39.27 4.75 -2.74
N ALA A 203 39.60 5.24 -1.54
CA ALA A 203 38.94 6.41 -0.96
C ALA A 203 39.21 7.68 -1.80
N ALA A 204 40.45 7.91 -2.23
CA ALA A 204 40.82 9.04 -3.08
C ALA A 204 40.11 9.00 -4.45
N ALA A 205 40.00 7.82 -5.08
CA ALA A 205 39.28 7.67 -6.34
C ALA A 205 37.77 7.95 -6.19
N VAL A 206 37.16 7.49 -5.10
CA VAL A 206 35.74 7.76 -4.80
C VAL A 206 35.53 9.25 -4.50
N CYS A 207 36.39 9.88 -3.70
CA CYS A 207 36.33 11.32 -3.43
C CYS A 207 36.51 12.15 -4.70
N GLY A 208 37.46 11.77 -5.57
CA GLY A 208 37.67 12.42 -6.87
C GLY A 208 36.46 12.31 -7.79
N GLY A 209 35.84 11.14 -7.86
CA GLY A 209 34.59 10.93 -8.61
C GLY A 209 33.42 11.76 -8.08
N ILE A 210 33.28 11.84 -6.75
CA ILE A 210 32.25 12.68 -6.11
C ILE A 210 32.46 14.16 -6.43
N LEU A 211 33.71 14.65 -6.35
CA LEU A 211 34.04 16.05 -6.68
C LEU A 211 33.76 16.38 -8.15
N ALA A 212 34.14 15.48 -9.07
CA ALA A 212 33.85 15.65 -10.50
C ALA A 212 32.35 15.66 -10.79
N ALA A 213 31.58 14.76 -10.15
CA ALA A 213 30.13 14.72 -10.27
C ALA A 213 29.48 16.00 -9.73
N LEU A 214 29.93 16.50 -8.56
CA LEU A 214 29.45 17.75 -7.98
C LEU A 214 29.74 18.94 -8.90
N ALA A 215 30.96 19.05 -9.45
CA ALA A 215 31.32 20.11 -10.38
C ALA A 215 30.42 20.10 -11.63
N CYS A 216 30.15 18.92 -12.19
CA CYS A 216 29.22 18.76 -13.31
C CYS A 216 27.79 19.18 -12.94
N LEU A 217 27.28 18.73 -11.78
CA LEU A 217 25.94 19.08 -11.31
C LEU A 217 25.77 20.58 -11.06
N CYS A 218 26.80 21.26 -10.54
CA CYS A 218 26.80 22.72 -10.34
C CYS A 218 26.62 23.50 -11.64
N VAL A 219 27.04 22.95 -12.79
CA VAL A 219 26.85 23.57 -14.11
C VAL A 219 25.50 23.19 -14.71
N VAL A 220 25.13 21.91 -14.64
CA VAL A 220 23.94 21.39 -15.32
C VAL A 220 22.64 21.81 -14.62
N ILE A 221 22.59 21.78 -13.28
CA ILE A 221 21.36 22.08 -12.52
C ILE A 221 20.85 23.50 -12.81
N PRO A 222 21.66 24.58 -12.77
CA PRO A 222 21.18 25.92 -13.10
C PRO A 222 20.68 26.07 -14.54
N LEU A 223 21.30 25.37 -15.50
CA LEU A 223 20.87 25.40 -16.91
C LEU A 223 19.48 24.77 -17.06
N LEU A 224 19.25 23.61 -16.45
CA LEU A 224 17.95 22.93 -16.47
C LEU A 224 16.87 23.71 -15.70
N SER A 225 17.23 24.30 -14.55
CA SER A 225 16.30 25.15 -13.77
C SER A 225 15.91 26.45 -14.46
N LYS A 226 16.71 26.95 -15.41
CA LYS A 226 16.32 28.08 -16.28
C LYS A 226 15.41 27.63 -17.42
N ALA A 227 15.59 26.39 -17.89
CA ALA A 227 14.84 25.86 -19.02
C ALA A 227 13.42 25.43 -18.64
N ASP A 228 13.21 24.90 -17.42
CA ASP A 228 11.92 24.37 -17.00
C ASP A 228 11.52 24.80 -15.58
N SER A 229 10.29 25.28 -15.43
CA SER A 229 9.77 25.79 -14.16
C SER A 229 9.44 24.68 -13.16
N SER A 230 9.01 23.50 -13.62
CA SER A 230 8.75 22.36 -12.74
C SER A 230 10.05 21.76 -12.21
N PHE A 231 11.08 21.65 -13.05
CA PHE A 231 12.41 21.25 -12.63
C PHE A 231 12.98 22.22 -11.60
N LYS A 232 12.82 23.53 -11.82
CA LYS A 232 13.20 24.56 -10.86
C LYS A 232 12.51 24.32 -9.51
N THR A 233 11.21 24.06 -9.48
CA THR A 233 10.44 23.80 -8.24
C THR A 233 10.99 22.59 -7.48
N VAL A 234 11.27 21.48 -8.18
CA VAL A 234 11.84 20.28 -7.56
C VAL A 234 13.22 20.57 -6.95
N ILE A 235 14.09 21.26 -7.69
CA ILE A 235 15.44 21.60 -7.21
C ILE A 235 15.41 22.60 -6.06
N SER A 236 14.58 23.64 -6.14
CA SER A 236 14.45 24.61 -5.04
C SER A 236 13.90 23.96 -3.78
N GLY A 237 12.95 23.03 -3.92
CA GLY A 237 12.46 22.20 -2.83
C GLY A 237 13.57 21.32 -2.23
N MET A 238 14.44 20.74 -3.06
CA MET A 238 15.59 19.97 -2.57
C MET A 238 16.59 20.84 -1.79
N SER A 239 16.91 22.04 -2.31
CA SER A 239 17.86 22.93 -1.66
C SER A 239 17.31 23.48 -0.36
N GLY A 240 16.02 23.87 -0.34
CA GLY A 240 15.32 24.28 0.87
C GLY A 240 15.35 23.17 1.90
N TRP A 241 15.00 21.95 1.50
CA TRP A 241 14.99 20.78 2.37
C TRP A 241 16.36 20.55 3.03
N LEU A 242 17.44 20.64 2.27
CA LEU A 242 18.80 20.47 2.79
C LEU A 242 19.17 21.57 3.80
N THR A 243 18.93 22.84 3.46
CA THR A 243 19.33 23.97 4.31
C THR A 243 18.47 24.07 5.57
N ASN A 244 17.15 23.87 5.41
CA ASN A 244 16.16 23.95 6.47
C ASN A 244 16.24 22.71 7.38
N GLY A 245 16.42 21.52 6.80
CA GLY A 245 16.64 20.30 7.57
C GLY A 245 17.92 20.37 8.40
N TRP A 246 18.99 21.01 7.88
CA TRP A 246 20.22 21.20 8.64
C TRP A 246 20.05 22.14 9.83
N SER A 247 19.41 23.30 9.64
CA SER A 247 19.14 24.24 10.73
C SER A 247 18.15 23.68 11.74
N HIS A 248 17.09 23.01 11.25
CA HIS A 248 16.07 22.38 12.09
C HIS A 248 16.67 21.26 12.93
N PHE A 249 17.46 20.36 12.33
CA PHE A 249 18.17 19.30 13.05
C PHE A 249 18.93 19.84 14.27
N TRP A 250 19.75 20.88 14.06
CA TRP A 250 20.51 21.49 15.16
C TRP A 250 19.59 22.18 16.18
N SER A 251 18.58 22.92 15.71
CA SER A 251 17.62 23.56 16.61
C SER A 251 16.88 22.54 17.48
N THR A 252 16.47 21.41 16.91
CA THR A 252 15.74 20.37 17.62
C THR A 252 16.64 19.67 18.62
N VAL A 253 17.86 19.30 18.22
CA VAL A 253 18.85 18.68 19.11
C VAL A 253 19.16 19.57 20.33
N PHE A 254 19.21 20.89 20.14
CA PHE A 254 19.43 21.85 21.23
C PHE A 254 18.16 22.34 21.92
N SER A 255 16.98 21.91 21.49
CA SER A 255 15.69 22.26 22.09
C SER A 255 15.18 21.18 23.04
N GLY A 256 14.20 21.54 23.88
CA GLY A 256 13.52 20.60 24.78
C GLY A 256 12.69 19.50 24.09
N THR A 257 12.49 19.57 22.76
CA THR A 257 11.72 18.57 22.00
C THR A 257 12.58 17.40 21.47
N ALA A 258 13.92 17.49 21.61
CA ALA A 258 14.86 16.46 21.17
C ALA A 258 14.51 15.06 21.70
N LEU A 259 14.11 14.97 22.97
CA LEU A 259 13.79 13.70 23.62
C LEU A 259 12.56 13.03 22.98
N MET A 260 11.52 13.80 22.68
CA MET A 260 10.32 13.28 22.03
C MET A 260 10.63 12.80 20.61
N GLN A 261 11.37 13.58 19.83
CA GLN A 261 11.78 13.18 18.48
C GLN A 261 12.68 11.95 18.51
N LEU A 262 13.59 11.85 19.48
CA LEU A 262 14.44 10.68 19.67
C LEU A 262 13.62 9.42 19.93
N VAL A 263 12.62 9.48 20.82
CA VAL A 263 11.74 8.34 21.13
C VAL A 263 10.96 7.90 19.88
N LEU A 264 10.39 8.86 19.15
CA LEU A 264 9.63 8.59 17.93
C LEU A 264 10.52 8.04 16.80
N ALA A 265 11.70 8.63 16.58
CA ALA A 265 12.70 8.17 15.62
C ALA A 265 13.23 6.78 15.98
N LEU A 266 13.42 6.49 17.26
CA LEU A 266 13.80 5.16 17.72
C LEU A 266 12.69 4.15 17.41
N PHE A 267 11.44 4.47 17.77
CA PHE A 267 10.28 3.61 17.54
C PHE A 267 10.08 3.29 16.05
N THR A 268 10.08 4.33 15.21
CA THR A 268 9.95 4.17 13.75
C THR A 268 11.19 3.56 13.10
N GLY A 269 12.39 3.84 13.60
CA GLY A 269 13.62 3.18 13.14
C GLY A 269 13.58 1.68 13.43
N MET A 270 13.11 1.29 14.61
CA MET A 270 12.90 -0.12 14.99
C MET A 270 11.90 -0.81 14.05
N PHE A 271 10.80 -0.12 13.71
CA PHE A 271 9.84 -0.58 12.72
C PHE A 271 10.48 -0.76 11.33
N LEU A 272 11.10 0.29 10.78
CA LEU A 272 11.62 0.29 9.41
C LEU A 272 12.76 -0.72 9.24
N TYR A 273 13.70 -0.74 10.19
CA TYR A 273 14.78 -1.71 10.21
C TYR A 273 14.26 -3.13 10.43
N GLY A 274 13.29 -3.32 11.34
CA GLY A 274 12.68 -4.62 11.60
C GLY A 274 12.00 -5.20 10.35
N LEU A 275 11.26 -4.37 9.61
CA LEU A 275 10.64 -4.72 8.33
C LEU A 275 11.68 -5.17 7.31
N VAL A 276 12.68 -4.32 7.03
CA VAL A 276 13.69 -4.57 6.01
C VAL A 276 14.59 -5.76 6.39
N TYR A 277 15.07 -5.80 7.63
CA TYR A 277 15.90 -6.90 8.13
C TYR A 277 15.14 -8.24 8.09
N GLY A 278 13.87 -8.25 8.51
CA GLY A 278 13.02 -9.44 8.49
C GLY A 278 12.80 -9.97 7.07
N CYS A 279 12.48 -9.07 6.14
CA CYS A 279 12.29 -9.39 4.72
C CYS A 279 13.57 -9.92 4.06
N VAL A 280 14.70 -9.24 4.26
CA VAL A 280 15.97 -9.61 3.63
C VAL A 280 16.60 -10.83 4.28
N SER A 281 16.52 -10.98 5.60
CA SER A 281 17.09 -12.13 6.31
C SER A 281 16.17 -13.36 6.29
N GLY A 282 14.90 -13.22 5.88
CA GLY A 282 13.90 -14.29 5.92
C GLY A 282 13.45 -14.66 7.33
N ARG A 283 13.74 -13.82 8.32
CA ARG A 283 13.47 -14.12 9.73
C ARG A 283 12.04 -13.73 10.08
N ARG A 284 11.24 -14.71 10.53
CA ARG A 284 9.80 -14.54 10.83
C ARG A 284 8.95 -14.13 9.62
N ALA A 285 9.55 -14.02 8.43
CA ALA A 285 8.84 -13.82 7.17
C ALA A 285 8.02 -15.06 6.76
N GLU A 286 8.34 -16.22 7.34
CA GLU A 286 7.63 -17.49 7.14
C GLU A 286 6.61 -17.77 8.26
N ASN A 287 6.39 -16.85 9.21
CA ASN A 287 5.39 -17.05 10.27
C ASN A 287 3.95 -17.13 9.71
N MET A 288 3.67 -16.43 8.61
CA MET A 288 2.50 -16.68 7.78
C MET A 288 2.96 -17.38 6.51
N THR A 289 2.75 -18.70 6.45
CA THR A 289 2.98 -19.47 5.23
C THR A 289 1.69 -19.60 4.45
N GLN A 290 1.80 -19.82 3.14
CA GLN A 290 0.65 -20.17 2.31
C GLN A 290 -0.09 -21.41 2.86
N LYS A 291 0.64 -22.35 3.46
CA LYS A 291 0.07 -23.56 4.08
C LYS A 291 -0.79 -23.22 5.30
N SER A 292 -0.26 -22.48 6.27
CA SER A 292 -1.02 -22.11 7.47
C SER A 292 -2.23 -21.22 7.15
N LEU A 293 -2.11 -20.29 6.19
CA LEU A 293 -3.25 -19.49 5.75
C LEU A 293 -4.30 -20.31 4.98
N THR A 294 -3.87 -21.32 4.23
CA THR A 294 -4.78 -22.24 3.55
C THR A 294 -5.52 -23.12 4.55
N GLU A 295 -4.85 -23.60 5.59
CA GLU A 295 -5.46 -24.36 6.69
C GLU A 295 -6.47 -23.51 7.48
N ILE A 296 -6.10 -22.28 7.86
CA ILE A 296 -7.03 -21.34 8.52
C ILE A 296 -8.23 -21.08 7.60
N ARG A 297 -8.00 -20.79 6.31
CA ARG A 297 -9.09 -20.60 5.36
C ARG A 297 -9.97 -21.84 5.28
N ASP A 298 -9.39 -23.03 5.24
CA ASP A 298 -10.15 -24.29 5.16
C ASP A 298 -10.96 -24.56 6.45
N GLN A 299 -10.52 -24.08 7.62
CA GLN A 299 -11.35 -24.07 8.84
C GLN A 299 -12.55 -23.13 8.72
N PHE A 300 -12.40 -21.98 8.06
CA PHE A 300 -13.50 -21.05 7.78
C PHE A 300 -14.44 -21.51 6.65
N ARG A 301 -14.14 -22.62 5.95
CA ARG A 301 -14.96 -23.16 4.88
C ARG A 301 -16.08 -24.06 5.39
N PHE A 302 -17.09 -23.46 6.01
CA PHE A 302 -18.25 -24.19 6.55
C PHE A 302 -19.50 -24.12 5.65
N ALA A 303 -19.61 -23.14 4.76
CA ALA A 303 -20.87 -22.86 4.07
C ALA A 303 -21.19 -23.90 2.96
N PRO A 304 -22.34 -24.59 3.04
CA PRO A 304 -22.76 -25.55 2.01
C PRO A 304 -23.22 -24.85 0.73
N ALA A 305 -23.14 -25.56 -0.41
CA ALA A 305 -23.44 -25.01 -1.74
C ALA A 305 -24.85 -24.42 -1.85
N ILE A 306 -25.85 -25.08 -1.25
CA ILE A 306 -27.26 -24.67 -1.32
C ILE A 306 -27.45 -23.30 -0.67
N SER A 307 -26.90 -23.08 0.53
CA SER A 307 -27.00 -21.80 1.22
C SER A 307 -26.34 -20.66 0.44
N VAL A 308 -25.17 -20.91 -0.15
CA VAL A 308 -24.47 -19.92 -0.97
C VAL A 308 -25.27 -19.54 -2.21
N ILE A 309 -25.78 -20.55 -2.95
CA ILE A 309 -26.58 -20.32 -4.16
C ILE A 309 -27.88 -19.60 -3.82
N LEU A 310 -28.53 -19.95 -2.71
CA LEU A 310 -29.76 -19.29 -2.26
C LEU A 310 -29.53 -17.80 -1.99
N VAL A 311 -28.46 -17.45 -1.27
CA VAL A 311 -28.11 -16.04 -1.01
C VAL A 311 -27.89 -15.28 -2.32
N LEU A 312 -27.11 -15.84 -3.25
CA LEU A 312 -26.88 -15.21 -4.55
C LEU A 312 -28.18 -15.09 -5.39
N ALA A 313 -29.06 -16.08 -5.32
CA ALA A 313 -30.34 -16.07 -6.03
C ALA A 313 -31.29 -14.99 -5.48
N VAL A 314 -31.40 -14.88 -4.15
CA VAL A 314 -32.22 -13.84 -3.50
C VAL A 314 -31.69 -12.44 -3.85
N LEU A 315 -30.37 -12.22 -3.76
CA LEU A 315 -29.76 -10.95 -4.17
C LEU A 315 -30.04 -10.64 -5.64
N THR A 316 -29.89 -11.63 -6.52
CA THR A 316 -30.18 -11.48 -7.95
C THR A 316 -31.64 -11.10 -8.18
N ALA A 317 -32.59 -11.75 -7.50
CA ALA A 317 -34.02 -11.45 -7.63
C ALA A 317 -34.34 -10.00 -7.21
N VAL A 318 -33.82 -9.56 -6.07
CA VAL A 318 -33.98 -8.17 -5.60
C VAL A 318 -33.38 -7.19 -6.59
N TYR A 319 -32.19 -7.47 -7.14
CA TYR A 319 -31.58 -6.59 -8.13
C TYR A 319 -32.33 -6.56 -9.46
N ILE A 320 -32.88 -7.67 -9.91
CA ILE A 320 -33.73 -7.70 -11.11
C ILE A 320 -34.96 -6.83 -10.90
N VAL A 321 -35.67 -6.98 -9.76
CA VAL A 321 -36.82 -6.13 -9.44
C VAL A 321 -36.43 -4.66 -9.41
N PHE A 322 -35.34 -4.32 -8.72
CA PHE A 322 -34.83 -2.96 -8.67
C PHE A 322 -34.48 -2.41 -10.06
N LEU A 323 -33.77 -3.19 -10.88
CA LEU A 323 -33.37 -2.81 -12.23
C LEU A 323 -34.57 -2.63 -13.15
N LEU A 324 -35.61 -3.46 -13.04
CA LEU A 324 -36.85 -3.33 -13.82
C LEU A 324 -37.60 -2.04 -13.46
N LEU A 325 -37.72 -1.73 -12.16
CA LEU A 325 -38.31 -0.48 -11.70
C LEU A 325 -37.50 0.73 -12.19
N GLN A 326 -36.17 0.67 -12.06
CA GLN A 326 -35.27 1.75 -12.45
C GLN A 326 -35.21 1.94 -13.97
N ALA A 327 -35.31 0.85 -14.74
CA ALA A 327 -35.38 0.89 -16.20
C ALA A 327 -36.59 1.69 -16.67
N GLY A 328 -37.77 1.51 -16.05
CA GLY A 328 -38.96 2.30 -16.33
C GLY A 328 -38.72 3.81 -16.18
N TYR A 329 -38.03 4.22 -15.11
CA TYR A 329 -37.66 5.62 -14.89
C TYR A 329 -36.59 6.13 -15.87
N MET A 330 -35.59 5.32 -16.18
CA MET A 330 -34.53 5.70 -17.13
C MET A 330 -35.07 5.84 -18.56
N PHE A 331 -35.87 4.89 -19.04
CA PHE A 331 -36.50 5.01 -20.36
C PHE A 331 -37.44 6.22 -20.42
N GLY A 332 -38.20 6.51 -19.35
CA GLY A 332 -39.00 7.75 -19.26
C GLY A 332 -38.16 9.03 -19.39
N ALA A 333 -37.00 9.08 -18.71
CA ALA A 333 -36.07 10.21 -18.80
C ALA A 333 -35.40 10.34 -20.20
N PHE A 334 -35.11 9.21 -20.88
CA PHE A 334 -34.58 9.21 -22.26
C PHE A 334 -35.60 9.69 -23.31
N PHE A 335 -36.91 9.52 -23.05
CA PHE A 335 -37.99 10.00 -23.92
C PHE A 335 -38.54 11.38 -23.53
N GLY A 336 -37.84 12.13 -22.66
CA GLY A 336 -38.18 13.51 -22.32
C GLY A 336 -39.33 13.68 -21.32
N ASN A 337 -39.83 12.59 -20.72
CA ASN A 337 -40.85 12.63 -19.68
C ASN A 337 -40.16 12.50 -18.32
N LEU A 338 -39.67 13.63 -17.80
CA LEU A 338 -39.25 13.71 -16.42
C LEU A 338 -40.48 13.51 -15.52
N PRO A 339 -40.45 12.63 -14.50
CA PRO A 339 -41.56 12.53 -13.55
C PRO A 339 -41.86 13.91 -12.95
N GLU A 340 -43.13 14.33 -12.99
CA GLU A 340 -43.57 15.63 -12.49
C GLU A 340 -43.13 15.81 -11.01
N GLY A 341 -42.37 16.86 -10.73
CA GLY A 341 -42.06 17.32 -9.36
C GLY A 341 -40.61 17.22 -8.88
N PHE A 342 -39.68 16.60 -9.63
CA PHE A 342 -38.26 16.57 -9.25
C PHE A 342 -37.40 17.51 -10.11
N SER A 343 -36.56 18.33 -9.47
CA SER A 343 -35.44 18.97 -10.15
C SER A 343 -34.41 17.90 -10.58
N TYR A 344 -33.85 18.00 -11.79
CA TYR A 344 -32.80 17.09 -12.29
C TYR A 344 -31.67 16.84 -11.28
N ALA A 345 -31.35 17.87 -10.48
CA ALA A 345 -30.38 17.84 -9.39
C ALA A 345 -30.76 16.92 -8.21
N GLU A 346 -32.04 16.92 -7.84
CA GLU A 346 -32.56 16.19 -6.68
C GLU A 346 -32.72 14.71 -6.99
N TYR A 347 -33.11 14.40 -8.23
CA TYR A 347 -33.06 13.05 -8.78
C TYR A 347 -31.64 12.46 -8.83
N ALA A 348 -30.63 13.29 -9.14
CA ALA A 348 -29.24 12.86 -9.24
C ALA A 348 -28.60 12.52 -7.88
N ARG A 349 -28.96 13.25 -6.81
CA ARG A 349 -28.42 13.00 -5.46
C ARG A 349 -29.12 11.87 -4.72
N THR A 350 -30.41 11.70 -4.93
CA THR A 350 -31.21 10.68 -4.25
C THR A 350 -30.92 9.30 -4.81
N GLY A 351 -30.52 8.34 -3.97
CA GLY A 351 -30.24 6.96 -4.38
C GLY A 351 -28.84 6.73 -4.97
N PHE A 352 -28.04 7.76 -5.24
CA PHE A 352 -26.68 7.58 -5.80
C PHE A 352 -25.72 6.94 -4.80
N PHE A 353 -25.71 7.44 -3.56
CA PHE A 353 -24.84 6.90 -2.51
C PHE A 353 -25.25 5.48 -2.12
N GLU A 354 -26.56 5.21 -2.11
CA GLU A 354 -27.16 3.91 -1.85
C GLU A 354 -26.76 2.90 -2.94
N LEU A 355 -26.77 3.31 -4.21
CA LEU A 355 -26.26 2.48 -5.32
C LEU A 355 -24.77 2.18 -5.15
N CYS A 356 -23.96 3.18 -4.80
CA CYS A 356 -22.53 2.98 -4.56
C CYS A 356 -22.28 2.01 -3.38
N GLN A 357 -23.00 2.18 -2.28
CA GLN A 357 -22.94 1.27 -1.12
C GLN A 357 -23.37 -0.14 -1.51
N THR A 358 -24.43 -0.29 -2.31
CA THR A 358 -24.90 -1.60 -2.80
C THR A 358 -23.82 -2.33 -3.60
N VAL A 359 -23.13 -1.63 -4.50
CA VAL A 359 -22.01 -2.20 -5.27
C VAL A 359 -20.88 -2.69 -4.35
N LEU A 360 -20.56 -1.93 -3.30
CA LEU A 360 -19.54 -2.33 -2.33
C LEU A 360 -19.96 -3.54 -1.50
N VAL A 361 -21.21 -3.57 -1.05
CA VAL A 361 -21.78 -4.74 -0.35
C VAL A 361 -21.71 -5.97 -1.25
N ASN A 362 -22.01 -5.86 -2.54
CA ASN A 362 -21.91 -6.99 -3.48
C ASN A 362 -20.50 -7.53 -3.59
N GLY A 363 -19.50 -6.65 -3.66
CA GLY A 363 -18.09 -7.05 -3.65
C GLY A 363 -17.71 -7.77 -2.36
N ALA A 364 -18.15 -7.25 -1.22
CA ALA A 364 -17.90 -7.84 0.09
C ALA A 364 -18.59 -9.21 0.26
N VAL A 365 -19.83 -9.36 -0.20
CA VAL A 365 -20.57 -10.63 -0.18
C VAL A 365 -19.88 -11.68 -1.06
N LEU A 366 -19.49 -11.33 -2.29
CA LEU A 366 -18.78 -12.26 -3.18
C LEU A 366 -17.43 -12.69 -2.59
N LEU A 367 -16.71 -11.77 -1.94
CA LEU A 367 -15.46 -12.08 -1.24
C LEU A 367 -15.71 -13.00 -0.03
N ALA A 368 -16.70 -12.68 0.80
CA ALA A 368 -17.05 -13.48 1.97
C ALA A 368 -17.46 -14.90 1.58
N ILE A 369 -18.25 -15.04 0.52
CA ILE A 369 -18.62 -16.34 -0.06
C ILE A 369 -17.39 -17.08 -0.56
N ASN A 370 -16.46 -16.42 -1.25
CA ASN A 370 -15.23 -17.06 -1.73
C ASN A 370 -14.38 -17.64 -0.58
N LEU A 371 -14.36 -16.94 0.56
CA LEU A 371 -13.64 -17.36 1.76
C LEU A 371 -14.38 -18.47 2.52
N ALA A 372 -15.70 -18.40 2.65
CA ALA A 372 -16.51 -19.28 3.49
C ALA A 372 -17.06 -20.53 2.79
N ALA A 373 -17.13 -20.54 1.45
CA ALA A 373 -17.71 -21.66 0.70
C ALA A 373 -16.79 -22.89 0.73
N LYS A 374 -17.41 -24.07 0.94
CA LYS A 374 -16.70 -25.36 0.88
C LYS A 374 -15.95 -25.56 -0.44
N LYS A 375 -14.84 -26.31 -0.39
CA LYS A 375 -14.00 -26.59 -1.56
C LYS A 375 -14.84 -27.25 -2.68
N GLY A 376 -14.70 -26.75 -3.90
CA GLY A 376 -15.46 -27.22 -5.08
C GLY A 376 -16.82 -26.54 -5.30
N VAL A 377 -17.41 -25.87 -4.29
CA VAL A 377 -18.68 -25.15 -4.46
C VAL A 377 -18.54 -24.01 -5.47
N CYS A 378 -17.46 -23.24 -5.36
CA CYS A 378 -17.17 -22.12 -6.27
C CYS A 378 -16.84 -22.58 -7.72
N GLU A 379 -16.66 -23.88 -7.93
CA GLU A 379 -16.36 -24.47 -9.24
C GLU A 379 -17.62 -25.05 -9.93
N GLY A 380 -18.73 -25.15 -9.19
CA GLY A 380 -20.00 -25.59 -9.74
C GLY A 380 -20.57 -24.59 -10.75
N LYS A 381 -21.09 -25.10 -11.88
CA LYS A 381 -21.71 -24.27 -12.93
C LYS A 381 -22.86 -23.41 -12.41
N ALA A 382 -23.67 -23.95 -11.48
CA ALA A 382 -24.77 -23.21 -10.86
C ALA A 382 -24.29 -22.00 -10.04
N PHE A 383 -23.21 -22.18 -9.28
CA PHE A 383 -22.57 -21.07 -8.54
C PHE A 383 -22.01 -20.02 -9.50
N GLN A 384 -21.28 -20.45 -10.54
CA GLN A 384 -20.70 -19.53 -11.53
C GLN A 384 -21.79 -18.75 -12.28
N ALA A 385 -22.90 -19.39 -12.63
CA ALA A 385 -24.04 -18.73 -13.25
C ALA A 385 -24.68 -17.69 -12.30
N ALA A 386 -24.92 -18.05 -11.04
CA ALA A 386 -25.48 -17.14 -10.04
C ALA A 386 -24.53 -15.96 -9.74
N ALA A 387 -23.24 -16.22 -9.59
CA ALA A 387 -22.22 -15.19 -9.38
C ALA A 387 -22.08 -14.28 -10.62
N ALA A 388 -22.15 -14.83 -11.84
CA ALA A 388 -22.14 -14.05 -13.07
C ALA A 388 -23.38 -13.15 -13.18
N LEU A 389 -24.56 -13.64 -12.80
CA LEU A 389 -25.79 -12.84 -12.75
C LEU A 389 -25.68 -11.68 -11.75
N VAL A 390 -25.17 -11.93 -10.54
CA VAL A 390 -24.91 -10.87 -9.54
C VAL A 390 -23.90 -9.85 -10.07
N CYS A 391 -22.81 -10.31 -10.71
CA CYS A 391 -21.81 -9.41 -11.31
C CYS A 391 -22.42 -8.55 -12.42
N ALA A 392 -23.21 -9.15 -13.32
CA ALA A 392 -23.88 -8.44 -14.41
C ALA A 392 -24.90 -7.42 -13.88
N ALA A 393 -25.73 -7.80 -12.91
CA ALA A 393 -26.65 -6.88 -12.25
C ALA A 393 -25.89 -5.72 -11.57
N THR A 394 -24.78 -6.01 -10.90
CA THR A 394 -23.95 -4.99 -10.25
C THR A 394 -23.32 -4.03 -11.26
N LEU A 395 -22.88 -4.52 -12.43
CA LEU A 395 -22.39 -3.65 -13.50
C LEU A 395 -23.48 -2.69 -13.99
N LEU A 396 -24.73 -3.15 -14.11
CA LEU A 396 -25.86 -2.27 -14.42
C LEU A 396 -26.08 -1.24 -13.32
N LEU A 397 -25.99 -1.61 -12.03
CA LEU A 397 -26.03 -0.66 -10.90
C LEU A 397 -24.92 0.40 -11.02
N ILE A 398 -23.70 0.00 -11.38
CA ILE A 398 -22.57 0.92 -11.59
C ILE A 398 -22.87 1.87 -12.75
N VAL A 399 -23.42 1.38 -13.87
CA VAL A 399 -23.81 2.22 -15.02
C VAL A 399 -24.88 3.23 -14.62
N MET A 400 -25.87 2.83 -13.83
CA MET A 400 -26.90 3.76 -13.32
C MET A 400 -26.31 4.80 -12.37
N ALA A 401 -25.42 4.40 -11.46
CA ALA A 401 -24.71 5.32 -10.58
C ALA A 401 -23.86 6.31 -11.39
N ALA A 402 -23.09 5.83 -12.37
CA ALA A 402 -22.29 6.66 -13.26
C ALA A 402 -23.15 7.63 -14.10
N SER A 403 -24.32 7.19 -14.55
CA SER A 403 -25.28 8.03 -15.28
C SER A 403 -25.82 9.16 -14.40
N LYS A 404 -26.21 8.86 -13.15
CA LYS A 404 -26.61 9.87 -12.16
C LYS A 404 -25.47 10.84 -11.85
N MET A 405 -24.24 10.33 -11.77
CA MET A 405 -23.05 11.14 -11.53
C MET A 405 -22.75 12.09 -12.69
N GLY A 406 -22.90 11.61 -13.92
CA GLY A 406 -22.80 12.42 -15.14
C GLY A 406 -23.81 13.57 -15.14
N LEU A 407 -25.08 13.27 -14.87
CA LEU A 407 -26.13 14.30 -14.73
C LEU A 407 -25.81 15.29 -13.61
N TYR A 408 -25.27 14.81 -12.48
CA TYR A 408 -24.87 15.68 -11.38
C TYR A 408 -23.73 16.64 -11.78
N ILE A 409 -22.78 16.18 -12.60
CA ILE A 409 -21.70 17.00 -13.16
C ILE A 409 -22.23 18.00 -14.18
N THR A 410 -23.20 17.65 -15.02
CA THR A 410 -23.76 18.59 -16.02
C THR A 410 -24.53 19.73 -15.36
N VAL A 411 -25.21 19.49 -14.23
CA VAL A 411 -25.99 20.53 -13.54
C VAL A 411 -25.13 21.42 -12.64
N TYR A 412 -24.16 20.85 -11.90
CA TYR A 412 -23.40 21.57 -10.88
C TYR A 412 -21.92 21.77 -11.20
N GLY A 413 -21.48 21.40 -12.41
CA GLY A 413 -20.08 21.41 -12.82
C GLY A 413 -19.25 20.27 -12.25
N LEU A 414 -17.94 20.29 -12.53
CA LEU A 414 -16.98 19.37 -11.94
C LEU A 414 -16.53 19.86 -10.56
N THR A 415 -16.32 18.92 -9.64
CA THR A 415 -15.63 19.15 -8.36
C THR A 415 -14.67 17.99 -8.10
N VAL A 416 -13.73 18.20 -7.19
CA VAL A 416 -12.77 17.19 -6.73
C VAL A 416 -13.46 15.89 -6.32
N LYS A 417 -14.47 15.99 -5.45
CA LYS A 417 -15.23 14.84 -4.96
C LYS A 417 -15.91 14.10 -6.11
N ARG A 418 -16.41 14.83 -7.11
CA ARG A 418 -17.09 14.24 -8.26
C ARG A 418 -16.16 13.45 -9.18
N VAL A 419 -14.96 13.97 -9.43
CA VAL A 419 -13.92 13.26 -10.17
C VAL A 419 -13.49 12.00 -9.43
N LEU A 420 -13.23 12.11 -8.12
CA LEU A 420 -12.80 10.97 -7.29
C LEU A 420 -13.82 9.83 -7.33
N VAL A 421 -15.11 10.14 -7.13
CA VAL A 421 -16.15 9.11 -7.19
C VAL A 421 -16.30 8.52 -8.60
N SER A 422 -16.13 9.32 -9.65
CA SER A 422 -16.19 8.82 -11.04
C SER A 422 -15.04 7.83 -11.34
N VAL A 423 -13.82 8.15 -10.91
CA VAL A 423 -12.67 7.23 -11.05
C VAL A 423 -12.84 5.99 -10.18
N PHE A 424 -13.42 6.13 -8.99
CA PHE A 424 -13.76 4.99 -8.13
C PHE A 424 -14.79 4.05 -8.77
N LEU A 425 -15.85 4.60 -9.39
CA LEU A 425 -16.83 3.82 -10.15
C LEU A 425 -16.19 3.13 -11.36
N LEU A 426 -15.28 3.79 -12.06
CA LEU A 426 -14.50 3.19 -13.15
C LEU A 426 -13.66 2.01 -12.65
N TRP A 427 -12.97 2.17 -11.51
CA TRP A 427 -12.21 1.09 -10.90
C TRP A 427 -13.12 -0.08 -10.49
N LEU A 428 -14.26 0.18 -9.85
CA LEU A 428 -15.25 -0.85 -9.52
C LEU A 428 -15.78 -1.56 -10.77
N ALA A 429 -16.04 -0.84 -11.87
CA ALA A 429 -16.41 -1.45 -13.13
C ALA A 429 -15.34 -2.43 -13.63
N ILE A 430 -14.05 -2.05 -13.58
CA ILE A 430 -12.93 -2.94 -13.95
C ILE A 430 -12.92 -4.19 -13.05
N VAL A 431 -13.12 -4.03 -11.74
CA VAL A 431 -13.15 -5.17 -10.79
C VAL A 431 -14.32 -6.10 -11.11
N PHE A 432 -15.53 -5.59 -11.30
CA PHE A 432 -16.71 -6.41 -11.57
C PHE A 432 -16.72 -7.02 -12.98
N ILE A 433 -16.17 -6.33 -13.99
CA ILE A 433 -15.93 -6.93 -15.32
C ILE A 433 -14.94 -8.07 -15.18
N SER A 434 -13.87 -7.88 -14.43
CA SER A 434 -12.89 -8.94 -14.17
C SER A 434 -13.50 -10.10 -13.37
N ALA A 435 -14.41 -9.84 -12.43
CA ALA A 435 -15.12 -10.87 -11.67
C ALA A 435 -16.12 -11.66 -12.55
N LEU A 436 -16.80 -10.96 -13.46
CA LEU A 436 -17.65 -11.59 -14.46
C LEU A 436 -16.83 -12.48 -15.41
N LEU A 437 -15.71 -11.95 -15.93
CA LEU A 437 -14.79 -12.71 -16.77
C LEU A 437 -14.18 -13.91 -16.04
N LEU A 438 -13.95 -13.79 -14.72
CA LEU A 438 -13.48 -14.90 -13.88
C LEU A 438 -14.43 -16.10 -13.90
N CYS A 439 -15.74 -15.86 -14.04
CA CYS A 439 -16.74 -16.92 -14.13
C CYS A 439 -16.60 -17.74 -15.43
N PHE A 440 -16.03 -17.16 -16.48
CA PHE A 440 -15.85 -17.80 -17.79
C PHE A 440 -14.40 -18.24 -18.07
N ARG A 441 -13.41 -17.54 -17.51
CA ARG A 441 -11.98 -17.81 -17.68
C ARG A 441 -11.23 -17.57 -16.38
N ARG A 442 -10.31 -18.47 -16.03
CA ARG A 442 -9.44 -18.29 -14.85
C ARG A 442 -8.49 -17.10 -15.08
N ILE A 443 -8.80 -15.96 -14.47
CA ILE A 443 -7.98 -14.75 -14.49
C ILE A 443 -7.60 -14.33 -13.06
N PRO A 444 -6.44 -13.68 -12.85
CA PRO A 444 -6.02 -13.27 -11.52
C PRO A 444 -6.73 -11.96 -11.11
N LEU A 445 -7.99 -12.07 -10.66
CA LEU A 445 -8.86 -10.94 -10.31
C LEU A 445 -8.17 -9.90 -9.41
N VAL A 446 -7.63 -10.36 -8.28
CA VAL A 446 -7.04 -9.48 -7.25
C VAL A 446 -5.83 -8.74 -7.80
N ARG A 447 -5.04 -9.38 -8.67
CA ARG A 447 -3.93 -8.73 -9.35
C ARG A 447 -4.42 -7.62 -10.27
N ILE A 448 -5.42 -7.89 -11.11
CA ILE A 448 -5.99 -6.87 -12.00
C ILE A 448 -6.53 -5.70 -11.17
N ALA A 449 -7.27 -5.97 -10.11
CA ALA A 449 -7.83 -4.95 -9.21
C ALA A 449 -6.73 -4.10 -8.52
N ALA A 450 -5.67 -4.73 -8.01
CA ALA A 450 -4.58 -4.04 -7.33
C ALA A 450 -3.78 -3.14 -8.29
N PHE A 451 -3.43 -3.65 -9.47
CA PHE A 451 -2.68 -2.89 -10.47
C PHE A 451 -3.51 -1.76 -11.07
N SER A 452 -4.76 -2.02 -11.46
CA SER A 452 -5.64 -0.99 -12.02
C SER A 452 -5.94 0.10 -10.98
N GLY A 453 -6.17 -0.28 -9.72
CA GLY A 453 -6.37 0.66 -8.62
C GLY A 453 -5.15 1.54 -8.37
N ALA A 454 -3.97 0.93 -8.32
CA ALA A 454 -2.71 1.65 -8.18
C ALA A 454 -2.47 2.63 -9.34
N VAL A 455 -2.71 2.21 -10.58
CA VAL A 455 -2.56 3.06 -11.77
C VAL A 455 -3.56 4.22 -11.74
N LEU A 456 -4.85 3.94 -11.55
CA LEU A 456 -5.89 4.98 -11.53
C LEU A 456 -5.67 6.00 -10.41
N PHE A 457 -5.31 5.54 -9.21
CA PHE A 457 -5.00 6.42 -8.09
C PHE A 457 -3.74 7.25 -8.35
N THR A 458 -2.71 6.66 -8.96
CA THR A 458 -1.48 7.38 -9.33
C THR A 458 -1.74 8.43 -10.41
N LEU A 459 -2.57 8.12 -11.40
CA LEU A 459 -3.00 9.08 -12.43
C LEU A 459 -3.75 10.25 -11.80
N LEU A 460 -4.64 10.00 -10.84
CA LEU A 460 -5.33 11.05 -10.08
C LEU A 460 -4.36 11.97 -9.34
N CYS A 461 -3.24 11.43 -8.83
CA CYS A 461 -2.24 12.21 -8.10
C CYS A 461 -1.32 13.03 -9.03
N ILE A 462 -1.05 12.57 -10.25
CA ILE A 462 -0.11 13.21 -11.18
C ILE A 462 -0.79 14.17 -12.16
N LEU A 463 -2.06 13.93 -12.49
CA LEU A 463 -2.79 14.82 -13.37
C LEU A 463 -3.21 16.08 -12.59
N PRO A 464 -3.10 17.29 -13.18
CA PRO A 464 -3.54 18.53 -12.55
C PRO A 464 -5.07 18.63 -12.57
N VAL A 465 -5.75 17.76 -11.80
CA VAL A 465 -7.20 17.61 -11.78
C VAL A 465 -7.90 18.94 -11.47
N GLU A 466 -7.35 19.76 -10.58
CA GLU A 466 -7.93 21.08 -10.25
C GLU A 466 -7.93 22.04 -11.44
N LYS A 467 -6.85 22.08 -12.23
CA LYS A 467 -6.79 22.92 -13.44
C LYS A 467 -7.83 22.46 -14.45
N GLY A 468 -7.93 21.15 -14.68
CA GLY A 468 -8.97 20.58 -15.56
C GLY A 468 -10.39 20.88 -15.08
N ILE A 469 -10.63 20.87 -13.77
CA ILE A 469 -11.93 21.27 -13.19
C ILE A 469 -12.23 22.76 -13.46
N GLN A 470 -11.24 23.64 -13.27
CA GLN A 470 -11.40 25.08 -13.51
C GLN A 470 -11.67 25.39 -14.99
N GLU A 471 -10.96 24.74 -15.91
CA GLU A 471 -11.17 24.87 -17.35
C GLU A 471 -12.56 24.36 -17.77
N TYR A 472 -12.98 23.20 -17.25
CA TYR A 472 -14.31 22.66 -17.55
C TYR A 472 -15.44 23.55 -17.02
N ASN A 473 -15.32 24.03 -15.78
CA ASN A 473 -16.36 24.87 -15.18
C ASN A 473 -16.43 26.25 -15.83
N SER A 474 -15.29 26.82 -16.25
CA SER A 474 -15.27 28.10 -16.96
C SER A 474 -15.84 27.98 -18.37
N ALA A 475 -15.58 26.89 -19.09
CA ALA A 475 -16.21 26.59 -20.37
C ALA A 475 -17.73 26.34 -20.25
N GLY A 476 -18.17 25.65 -19.18
CA GLY A 476 -19.59 25.37 -18.92
C GLY A 476 -20.43 26.61 -18.60
N ASN A 477 -19.85 27.60 -17.90
CA ASN A 477 -20.49 28.89 -17.61
C ASN A 477 -20.79 29.74 -18.86
N VAL A 478 -20.22 29.40 -20.02
CA VAL A 478 -20.54 30.04 -21.30
C VAL A 478 -21.80 29.45 -21.95
N PHE A 479 -22.15 28.19 -21.64
CA PHE A 479 -23.29 27.47 -22.24
C PHE A 479 -24.53 27.37 -21.33
N PHE A 480 -24.36 27.33 -20.01
CA PHE A 480 -25.46 27.35 -19.04
C PHE A 480 -25.09 28.29 -17.89
N PRO A 481 -25.63 29.53 -17.83
CA PRO A 481 -25.32 30.43 -16.74
C PRO A 481 -25.87 29.83 -15.43
N VAL A 482 -24.98 29.35 -14.57
CA VAL A 482 -25.33 28.89 -13.22
C VAL A 482 -25.83 30.12 -12.45
N GLN A 483 -27.12 30.14 -12.18
CA GLN A 483 -27.79 31.22 -11.46
C GLN A 483 -27.17 31.37 -10.06
N PRO A 484 -26.65 32.54 -9.68
CA PRO A 484 -25.98 32.76 -8.41
C PRO A 484 -27.03 32.98 -7.32
N CYS A 485 -27.66 31.93 -6.81
CA CYS A 485 -28.49 32.00 -5.61
C CYS A 485 -28.32 30.72 -4.78
N LEU A 486 -28.13 30.88 -3.47
CA LEU A 486 -28.11 29.84 -2.41
C LEU A 486 -26.76 29.17 -2.09
N PHE A 487 -25.67 29.94 -2.02
CA PHE A 487 -24.43 29.51 -1.32
C PHE A 487 -24.42 29.87 0.18
N LYS A 488 -25.54 30.35 0.76
CA LYS A 488 -25.58 30.87 2.14
C LYS A 488 -26.20 29.98 3.21
N GLU A 489 -26.82 28.83 2.90
CA GLU A 489 -27.61 28.08 3.91
C GLU A 489 -27.35 26.57 4.01
N CYS A 490 -26.19 26.06 3.59
CA CYS A 490 -25.84 24.65 3.86
C CYS A 490 -24.42 24.52 4.44
N VAL A 491 -24.25 25.12 5.62
CA VAL A 491 -23.34 24.62 6.65
C VAL A 491 -24.23 24.22 7.81
N ILE A 492 -24.44 22.91 7.98
CA ILE A 492 -24.51 22.14 9.23
C ILE A 492 -24.42 20.66 8.82
#